data_AF-B0MJ81-F1
#
_entry.id   AF-B0MJ81-F1
#
_cell.length_a   1.000
_cell.length_b   1.000
_cell.length_c   1.000
_cell.angle_alpha   90.00
_cell.angle_beta   90.00
_cell.angle_gamma   90.00
#
_symmetry.space_group_name_H-M   'P 1'
#
loop_
_entity.id
_entity.type
_entity.pdbx_description
1 polymer ?
#
loop_
_entity_poly.entity_id
_entity_poly.type
_entity_poly.pdbx_seq_one_letter_code
_entity_poly.pdbx_strand_id
1 'polypeptide(L)'
;MLTFNSGLLWTFVNLIVFFLILKKLLFQPVMGMIEKREQMISGQIEDAEQKNTQAGLLKEKYEAELKNANQEAAMIVKTAKERGKEEYEKILRDAGAEASKIIADASKTIETEREKAVQGIQNEIAQVAIAAASKVIQENVDQASNEKILDDFLREAGAGQ
;
A
#
# COMPACT_ATOMS: atom_id res chain seq x y z
N MET A 1 -117.22 13.12 -11.66
CA MET A 1 -116.45 14.30 -11.22
C MET A 1 -115.34 13.81 -10.32
N LEU A 2 -114.09 14.17 -10.60
CA LEU A 2 -112.93 13.80 -9.80
C LEU A 2 -113.12 14.36 -8.38
N THR A 3 -113.49 13.50 -7.43
CA THR A 3 -113.59 13.87 -6.03
C THR A 3 -112.17 13.99 -5.49
N PHE A 4 -111.71 15.23 -5.32
CA PHE A 4 -110.45 15.53 -4.65
C PHE A 4 -110.54 15.08 -3.19
N ASN A 5 -110.12 13.84 -2.94
CA ASN A 5 -110.02 13.29 -1.60
C ASN A 5 -108.74 13.82 -0.96
N SER A 6 -108.86 14.48 0.19
CA SER A 6 -107.73 15.01 0.97
C SER A 6 -106.66 13.94 1.27
N GLY A 7 -107.04 12.66 1.30
CA GLY A 7 -106.11 11.53 1.44
C GLY A 7 -105.11 11.35 0.29
N LEU A 8 -105.43 11.74 -0.95
CA LEU A 8 -104.46 11.68 -2.06
C LEU A 8 -103.35 12.73 -1.89
N LEU A 9 -103.73 13.95 -1.48
CA LEU A 9 -102.78 15.02 -1.15
C LEU A 9 -101.83 14.58 -0.01
N TRP A 10 -102.37 13.95 1.03
CA TRP A 10 -101.56 13.42 2.13
C TRP A 10 -100.58 12.32 1.69
N THR A 11 -100.99 11.44 0.77
CA THR A 11 -100.11 10.40 0.20
C THR A 11 -98.98 11.03 -0.63
N PHE A 12 -99.25 12.04 -1.45
CA PHE A 12 -98.22 12.75 -2.21
C PHE A 12 -97.22 13.48 -1.30
N VAL A 13 -97.70 14.13 -0.24
CA VAL A 13 -96.83 14.77 0.75
C VAL A 13 -95.93 13.75 1.44
N ASN A 14 -96.48 12.60 1.88
CA ASN A 14 -95.67 11.53 2.47
C ASN A 14 -94.65 10.95 1.49
N LEU A 15 -95.01 10.75 0.22
CA LEU A 15 -94.08 10.28 -0.81
C LEU A 15 -92.91 11.27 -1.01
N ILE A 16 -93.20 12.58 -1.03
CA ILE A 16 -92.18 13.62 -1.18
C ILE A 16 -91.27 13.64 0.06
N VAL A 17 -91.83 13.60 1.27
CA VAL A 17 -91.05 13.59 2.51
C VAL A 17 -90.16 12.34 2.56
N PHE A 18 -90.70 11.16 2.25
CA PHE A 18 -89.95 9.91 2.18
C PHE A 18 -88.85 9.95 1.12
N PHE A 19 -89.13 10.48 -0.07
CA PHE A 19 -88.15 10.67 -1.12
C PHE A 19 -87.02 11.61 -0.70
N LEU A 20 -87.31 12.71 -0.01
CA LEU A 20 -86.30 13.63 0.51
C LEU A 20 -85.41 12.98 1.58
N ILE A 21 -85.99 12.16 2.46
CA ILE A 21 -85.25 11.38 3.46
C ILE A 21 -84.34 10.37 2.77
N LEU A 22 -84.86 9.58 1.82
CA LEU A 22 -84.07 8.62 1.05
C LEU A 22 -82.97 9.31 0.24
N LYS A 23 -83.26 10.43 -0.42
CA LYS A 23 -82.27 11.20 -1.17
C LYS A 23 -81.12 11.63 -0.27
N LYS A 24 -81.43 12.22 0.90
CA LYS A 24 -80.38 12.67 1.83
C LYS A 24 -79.59 11.50 2.42
N LEU A 25 -80.28 10.40 2.75
CA LEU A 25 -79.69 9.26 3.44
C LEU A 25 -78.91 8.30 2.52
N LEU A 26 -79.27 8.17 1.24
CA LEU A 26 -78.55 7.31 0.28
C LEU A 26 -77.50 8.07 -0.54
N PHE A 27 -77.76 9.30 -1.00
CA PHE A 27 -76.78 9.98 -1.86
C PHE A 27 -75.48 10.31 -1.13
N GLN A 28 -75.54 10.69 0.16
CA GLN A 28 -74.35 10.97 0.96
C GLN A 28 -73.40 9.76 1.09
N PRO A 29 -73.83 8.57 1.58
CA PRO A 29 -72.93 7.43 1.73
C PRO A 29 -72.49 6.82 0.39
N VAL A 30 -73.35 6.85 -0.63
CA VAL A 30 -73.00 6.30 -1.95
C VAL A 30 -71.93 7.15 -2.63
N MET A 31 -72.08 8.48 -2.61
CA MET A 31 -71.09 9.37 -3.21
C MET A 31 -69.76 9.32 -2.45
N GLY A 32 -69.80 9.30 -1.11
CA GLY A 32 -68.60 9.16 -0.30
C GLY A 32 -67.86 7.82 -0.50
N MET A 33 -68.58 6.73 -0.80
CA MET A 33 -67.95 5.45 -1.14
C MET A 33 -67.26 5.48 -2.51
N ILE A 34 -67.86 6.17 -3.50
CA ILE A 34 -67.26 6.35 -4.84
C ILE A 34 -66.01 7.20 -4.74
N GLU A 35 -66.08 8.37 -4.09
CA GLU A 35 -64.93 9.25 -3.86
C GLU A 35 -63.82 8.54 -3.10
N LYS A 36 -64.14 7.76 -2.06
CA LYS A 36 -63.15 6.97 -1.32
C LYS A 36 -62.46 5.93 -2.20
N ARG A 37 -63.20 5.26 -3.09
CA ARG A 37 -62.61 4.31 -4.04
C ARG A 37 -61.71 5.02 -5.05
N GLU A 38 -62.15 6.14 -5.58
CA GLU A 38 -61.37 6.96 -6.52
C GLU A 38 -60.06 7.45 -5.87
N GLN A 39 -60.13 7.99 -4.65
CA GLN A 39 -58.96 8.41 -3.89
C GLN A 39 -58.01 7.26 -3.57
N MET A 40 -58.54 6.09 -3.17
CA MET A 40 -57.69 4.92 -2.93
C MET A 40 -56.97 4.45 -4.18
N ILE A 41 -57.67 4.39 -5.33
CA ILE A 41 -57.07 3.96 -6.59
C ILE A 41 -56.03 4.99 -7.06
N SER A 42 -56.37 6.27 -7.04
CA SER A 42 -55.43 7.34 -7.40
C SER A 42 -54.20 7.32 -6.51
N GLY A 43 -54.38 7.18 -5.19
CA GLY A 43 -53.26 7.11 -4.26
C GLY A 43 -52.39 5.86 -4.45
N GLN A 44 -52.99 4.71 -4.78
CA GLN A 44 -52.23 3.49 -5.09
C GLN A 44 -51.44 3.61 -6.39
N ILE A 45 -52.00 4.24 -7.42
CA ILE A 45 -51.30 4.49 -8.69
C ILE A 45 -50.14 5.46 -8.46
N GLU A 46 -50.37 6.55 -7.73
CA GLU A 46 -49.32 7.53 -7.42
C GLU A 46 -48.20 6.92 -6.57
N ASP A 47 -48.52 6.14 -5.53
CA ASP A 47 -47.53 5.42 -4.72
C ASP A 47 -46.74 4.39 -5.56
N ALA A 48 -47.41 3.67 -6.46
CA ALA A 48 -46.74 2.74 -7.37
C ALA A 48 -45.80 3.46 -8.35
N GLU A 49 -46.21 4.59 -8.90
CA GLU A 49 -45.37 5.41 -9.79
C GLU A 49 -44.18 6.02 -9.05
N GLN A 50 -44.39 6.54 -7.84
CA GLN A 50 -43.32 7.04 -6.99
C GLN A 50 -42.32 5.94 -6.63
N LYS A 51 -42.79 4.74 -6.26
CA LYS A 51 -41.92 3.59 -5.96
C LYS A 51 -41.15 3.13 -7.19
N ASN A 52 -41.77 3.09 -8.37
CA ASN A 52 -41.07 2.73 -9.61
C ASN A 52 -40.00 3.76 -9.96
N THR A 53 -40.30 5.05 -9.83
CA THR A 53 -39.33 6.13 -10.04
C THR A 53 -38.17 6.03 -9.05
N GLN A 54 -38.45 5.86 -7.76
CA GLN A 54 -37.42 5.69 -6.73
C GLN A 54 -36.57 4.43 -6.97
N ALA A 55 -37.17 3.32 -7.38
CA ALA A 55 -36.45 2.10 -7.72
C ALA A 55 -35.54 2.30 -8.95
N GLY A 56 -36.01 3.04 -9.97
CA GLY A 56 -35.21 3.41 -11.13
C GLY A 56 -33.99 4.26 -10.76
N LEU A 57 -34.20 5.32 -9.98
CA LEU A 57 -33.13 6.20 -9.48
C LEU A 57 -32.11 5.43 -8.62
N LEU A 58 -32.61 4.56 -7.74
CA LEU A 58 -31.75 3.74 -6.90
C LEU A 58 -30.91 2.76 -7.73
N LYS A 59 -31.52 2.14 -8.74
CA LYS A 59 -30.82 1.26 -9.68
C LYS A 59 -29.73 2.01 -10.45
N GLU A 60 -30.03 3.18 -10.99
CA GLU A 60 -29.04 4.01 -11.70
C GLU A 60 -27.88 4.39 -10.77
N LYS A 61 -28.18 4.79 -9.53
CA LYS A 61 -27.16 5.09 -8.53
C LYS A 61 -26.29 3.88 -8.23
N TYR A 62 -26.88 2.70 -8.03
CA TYR A 62 -26.12 1.46 -7.82
C TYR A 62 -25.24 1.08 -9.02
N GLU A 63 -25.75 1.21 -10.24
CA GLU A 63 -24.98 0.93 -11.45
C GLU A 63 -23.79 1.90 -11.60
N ALA A 64 -24.01 3.19 -11.27
CA ALA A 64 -22.95 4.19 -11.26
C ALA A 64 -21.90 3.89 -10.16
N GLU A 65 -22.32 3.59 -8.93
CA GLU A 65 -21.43 3.22 -7.83
C GLU A 65 -20.64 1.95 -8.16
N LEU A 66 -21.27 0.93 -8.74
CA LEU A 66 -20.61 -0.30 -9.15
C LEU A 66 -19.57 -0.04 -10.24
N LYS A 67 -19.87 0.81 -11.21
CA LYS A 67 -18.92 1.21 -12.26
C LYS A 67 -17.72 1.95 -11.65
N ASN A 68 -17.97 2.91 -10.75
CA ASN A 68 -16.92 3.65 -10.06
C ASN A 68 -16.04 2.72 -9.22
N ALA A 69 -16.64 1.80 -8.45
CA ALA A 69 -15.92 0.83 -7.64
C ALA A 69 -15.02 -0.09 -8.50
N ASN A 70 -15.51 -0.53 -9.67
CA ASN A 70 -14.69 -1.31 -10.60
C ASN A 70 -13.52 -0.50 -11.19
N GLN A 71 -13.74 0.78 -11.50
CA GLN A 71 -12.67 1.67 -11.98
C GLN A 71 -11.62 1.93 -10.89
N GLU A 72 -12.05 2.17 -9.66
CA GLU A 72 -11.17 2.38 -8.52
C GLU A 72 -10.37 1.11 -8.22
N ALA A 73 -11.01 -0.06 -8.21
CA ALA A 73 -10.32 -1.34 -8.04
C ALA A 73 -9.25 -1.58 -9.14
N ALA A 74 -9.59 -1.29 -10.40
CA ALA A 74 -8.62 -1.38 -11.50
C ALA A 74 -7.45 -0.40 -11.32
N MET A 75 -7.72 0.81 -10.84
CA MET A 75 -6.70 1.82 -10.54
C MET A 75 -5.79 1.37 -9.39
N ILE A 76 -6.35 0.85 -8.30
CA ILE A 76 -5.60 0.32 -7.15
C ILE A 76 -4.66 -0.80 -7.61
N VAL A 77 -5.16 -1.76 -8.40
CA VAL A 77 -4.33 -2.87 -8.90
C VAL A 77 -3.22 -2.35 -9.83
N LYS A 78 -3.53 -1.38 -10.70
CA LYS A 78 -2.54 -0.77 -11.57
C LYS A 78 -1.44 -0.07 -10.76
N THR A 79 -1.81 0.80 -9.83
CA THR A 79 -0.85 1.51 -8.97
C THR A 79 -0.04 0.57 -8.10
N ALA A 80 -0.65 -0.51 -7.57
CA ALA A 80 0.08 -1.52 -6.81
C ALA A 80 1.13 -2.25 -7.68
N LYS A 81 0.81 -2.58 -8.92
CA LYS A 81 1.77 -3.17 -9.88
C LYS A 81 2.89 -2.21 -10.24
N GLU A 82 2.58 -0.94 -10.49
CA GLU A 82 3.57 0.09 -10.80
C GLU A 82 4.53 0.30 -9.62
N ARG A 83 4.01 0.51 -8.41
CA ARG A 83 4.83 0.61 -7.19
C ARG A 83 5.65 -0.64 -6.92
N GLY A 84 5.06 -1.82 -7.11
CA GLY A 84 5.78 -3.09 -6.96
C GLY A 84 6.94 -3.22 -7.95
N LYS A 85 6.77 -2.76 -9.19
CA LYS A 85 7.83 -2.72 -10.20
C LYS A 85 8.92 -1.71 -9.84
N GLU A 86 8.55 -0.50 -9.42
CA GLU A 86 9.50 0.52 -8.98
C GLU A 86 10.35 0.05 -7.80
N GLU A 87 9.71 -0.57 -6.80
CA GLU A 87 10.40 -1.11 -5.63
C GLU A 87 11.31 -2.28 -6.01
N TYR A 88 10.85 -3.17 -6.89
CA TYR A 88 11.69 -4.25 -7.41
C TYR A 88 12.93 -3.73 -8.13
N GLU A 89 12.77 -2.74 -9.01
CA GLU A 89 13.89 -2.10 -9.71
C GLU A 89 14.83 -1.38 -8.73
N LYS A 90 14.28 -0.73 -7.69
CA LYS A 90 15.07 -0.10 -6.63
C LYS A 90 15.90 -1.14 -5.87
N ILE A 91 15.28 -2.23 -5.42
CA ILE A 91 15.98 -3.32 -4.72
C ILE A 91 17.09 -3.90 -5.60
N LEU A 92 16.83 -4.11 -6.89
CA LEU A 92 17.82 -4.65 -7.81
C LEU A 92 19.02 -3.69 -7.99
N ARG A 93 18.75 -2.38 -8.12
CA ARG A 93 19.81 -1.35 -8.19
C ARG A 93 20.63 -1.30 -6.91
N ASP A 94 19.96 -1.27 -5.75
CA ASP A 94 20.60 -1.19 -4.45
C ASP A 94 21.45 -2.44 -4.20
N ALA A 95 20.95 -3.64 -4.53
CA ALA A 95 21.69 -4.89 -4.45
C ALA A 95 22.92 -4.91 -5.38
N GLY A 96 22.79 -4.41 -6.62
CA GLY A 96 23.91 -4.31 -7.55
C GLY A 96 24.99 -3.33 -7.10
N ALA A 97 24.57 -2.19 -6.52
CA ALA A 97 25.48 -1.21 -5.94
C ALA A 97 26.22 -1.78 -4.72
N GLU A 98 25.52 -2.47 -3.82
CA GLU A 98 26.13 -3.08 -2.64
C GLU A 98 27.08 -4.22 -3.03
N ALA A 99 26.71 -5.06 -4.01
CA ALA A 99 27.60 -6.10 -4.52
C ALA A 99 28.89 -5.51 -5.12
N SER A 100 28.76 -4.42 -5.89
CA SER A 100 29.93 -3.72 -6.47
C SER A 100 30.83 -3.14 -5.38
N LYS A 101 30.24 -2.58 -4.32
CA LYS A 101 30.96 -2.04 -3.17
C LYS A 101 31.70 -3.14 -2.40
N ILE A 102 31.04 -4.27 -2.13
CA ILE A 102 31.68 -5.43 -1.48
C ILE A 102 32.89 -5.91 -2.29
N ILE A 103 32.76 -6.00 -3.62
CA ILE A 103 33.88 -6.41 -4.48
C ILE A 103 35.02 -5.39 -4.40
N ALA A 104 34.72 -4.09 -4.48
CA ALA A 104 35.73 -3.03 -4.37
C ALA A 104 36.46 -3.05 -3.02
N ASP A 105 35.72 -3.20 -1.92
CA ASP A 105 36.27 -3.29 -0.57
C ASP A 105 37.12 -4.55 -0.38
N ALA A 106 36.68 -5.68 -0.94
CA ALA A 106 37.45 -6.93 -0.94
C ALA A 106 38.76 -6.78 -1.74
N SER A 107 38.73 -6.18 -2.93
CA SER A 107 39.94 -5.91 -3.71
C SER A 107 40.92 -5.00 -2.97
N LYS A 108 40.42 -3.94 -2.31
CA LYS A 108 41.26 -3.04 -1.50
C LYS A 108 41.87 -3.77 -0.30
N THR A 109 41.09 -4.64 0.35
CA THR A 109 41.58 -5.47 1.47
C THR A 109 42.66 -6.42 1.00
N ILE A 110 42.46 -7.10 -0.13
CA ILE A 110 43.47 -8.00 -0.73
C ILE A 110 44.77 -7.25 -1.03
N GLU A 111 44.70 -6.05 -1.61
CA GLU A 111 45.89 -5.26 -1.90
C GLU A 111 46.65 -4.88 -0.62
N THR A 112 45.91 -4.45 0.41
CA THR A 112 46.49 -4.11 1.71
C THR A 112 47.16 -5.32 2.38
N GLU A 113 46.50 -6.48 2.35
CA GLU A 113 47.06 -7.73 2.90
C GLU A 113 48.27 -8.23 2.10
N ARG A 114 48.27 -8.02 0.77
CA ARG A 114 49.43 -8.33 -0.08
C ARG A 114 50.63 -7.46 0.29
N GLU A 115 50.45 -6.16 0.48
CA GLU A 115 51.52 -5.26 0.91
C GLU A 115 52.09 -5.69 2.27
N LYS A 116 51.23 -6.01 3.25
CA LYS A 116 51.64 -6.52 4.55
C LYS A 116 52.41 -7.84 4.44
N ALA A 117 51.95 -8.78 3.61
CA ALA A 117 52.61 -10.05 3.39
C ALA A 117 54.02 -9.86 2.79
N VAL A 118 54.15 -8.94 1.81
CA VAL A 118 55.45 -8.60 1.22
C VAL A 118 56.39 -7.98 2.25
N GLN A 119 55.91 -7.06 3.09
CA GLN A 119 56.70 -6.49 4.19
C GLN A 119 57.11 -7.56 5.21
N GLY A 120 56.22 -8.50 5.54
CA GLY A 120 56.50 -9.64 6.41
C GLY A 120 57.63 -10.52 5.87
N ILE A 121 57.56 -10.88 4.58
CA ILE A 121 58.60 -11.67 3.91
C ILE A 121 59.95 -10.94 3.92
N GLN A 122 59.97 -9.62 3.66
CA GLN A 122 61.20 -8.84 3.70
C GLN A 122 61.84 -8.85 5.10
N ASN A 123 61.03 -8.73 6.15
CA ASN A 123 61.49 -8.81 7.54
C ASN A 123 62.06 -10.20 7.87
N GLU A 124 61.41 -11.29 7.44
CA GLU A 124 61.92 -12.65 7.63
C GLU A 124 63.25 -12.86 6.89
N ILE A 125 63.36 -12.40 5.64
CA ILE A 125 64.61 -12.48 4.87
C ILE A 125 65.73 -11.71 5.58
N ALA A 126 65.45 -10.50 6.09
CA ALA A 126 66.44 -9.72 6.83
C ALA A 126 66.92 -10.45 8.09
N GLN A 127 66.02 -11.09 8.84
CA GLN A 127 66.39 -11.89 10.02
C GLN A 127 67.26 -13.10 9.64
N VAL A 128 66.91 -13.83 8.57
CA VAL A 128 67.70 -14.97 8.08
C VAL A 128 69.08 -14.51 7.60
N ALA A 129 69.17 -13.38 6.89
CA ALA A 129 70.44 -12.82 6.43
C ALA A 129 71.35 -12.42 7.61
N ILE A 130 70.80 -11.78 8.65
CA ILE A 130 71.54 -11.43 9.87
C ILE A 130 72.01 -12.69 10.60
N ALA A 131 71.16 -13.72 10.71
CA ALA A 131 71.51 -14.98 11.34
C ALA A 131 72.63 -15.71 10.57
N ALA A 132 72.56 -15.72 9.24
CA ALA A 132 73.60 -16.29 8.38
C ALA A 132 74.92 -15.52 8.50
N ALA A 133 74.89 -14.19 8.44
CA ALA A 133 76.08 -13.35 8.63
C ALA A 133 76.72 -13.55 10.00
N SER A 134 75.90 -13.63 11.07
CA SER A 134 76.36 -13.91 12.43
C SER A 134 77.06 -15.27 12.52
N LYS A 135 76.50 -16.30 11.86
CA LYS A 135 77.10 -17.64 11.84
C LYS A 135 78.41 -17.69 11.06
N VAL A 136 78.51 -17.00 9.92
CA VAL A 136 79.75 -16.89 9.15
C VAL A 136 80.84 -16.18 9.95
N ILE A 137 80.50 -15.09 10.65
CA ILE A 137 81.44 -14.41 11.55
C ILE A 137 81.89 -15.38 12.65
N GLN A 138 80.96 -16.11 13.27
CA GLN A 138 81.28 -17.06 14.33
C GLN A 138 82.20 -18.21 13.86
N GLU A 139 82.07 -18.68 12.61
CA GLU A 139 82.98 -19.67 12.00
C GLU A 139 84.32 -19.08 11.54
N ASN A 140 84.40 -17.79 11.22
CA ASN A 140 85.64 -17.11 10.81
C ASN A 140 86.41 -16.46 11.97
N VAL A 141 85.91 -16.56 13.21
CA VAL A 141 86.63 -16.16 14.42
C VAL A 141 87.63 -17.27 14.76
N ASP A 142 88.73 -17.29 14.02
CA ASP A 142 89.93 -18.04 14.37
C ASP A 142 90.88 -17.17 15.20
N GLN A 143 91.80 -17.79 15.93
CA GLN A 143 92.73 -17.12 16.86
C GLN A 143 93.51 -15.95 16.22
N ALA A 144 93.76 -16.01 14.90
CA ALA A 144 94.39 -14.96 14.11
C ALA A 144 93.50 -13.74 13.80
N SER A 145 92.17 -13.91 13.75
CA SER A 145 91.21 -12.82 13.53
C SER A 145 91.05 -11.96 14.79
N ASN A 146 91.14 -12.59 15.98
CA ASN A 146 91.11 -11.89 17.26
C ASN A 146 92.33 -10.98 17.48
N GLU A 147 93.53 -11.37 17.06
CA GLU A 147 94.71 -10.51 17.13
C GLU A 147 94.56 -9.28 16.22
N LYS A 148 94.01 -9.45 15.00
CA LYS A 148 93.84 -8.35 14.06
C LYS A 148 92.75 -7.35 14.50
N ILE A 149 91.65 -7.85 15.08
CA ILE A 149 90.58 -7.00 15.64
C ILE A 149 91.09 -6.26 16.89
N LEU A 150 91.92 -6.90 17.72
CA LEU A 150 92.54 -6.26 18.87
C LEU A 150 93.52 -5.15 18.44
N ASP A 151 94.33 -5.41 17.41
CA ASP A 151 95.29 -4.43 16.88
C ASP A 151 94.59 -3.25 16.20
N ASP A 152 93.52 -3.50 15.44
CA ASP A 152 92.69 -2.44 14.85
C ASP A 152 91.95 -1.61 15.92
N PHE A 153 91.44 -2.24 17.00
CA PHE A 153 90.81 -1.53 18.13
C PHE A 153 91.81 -0.69 18.93
N LEU A 154 93.02 -1.22 19.18
CA LEU A 154 94.10 -0.48 19.84
C LEU A 154 94.60 0.68 18.97
N ARG A 155 94.59 0.54 17.64
CA ARG A 155 94.95 1.61 16.70
C ARG A 155 93.87 2.70 16.64
N GLU A 156 92.59 2.36 16.67
CA GLU A 156 91.49 3.34 16.63
C GLU A 156 91.30 4.04 17.99
N ALA A 157 91.49 3.34 19.11
CA ALA A 157 91.54 3.94 20.45
C ALA A 157 92.83 4.74 20.70
N GLY A 158 93.94 4.37 20.06
CA GLY A 158 95.22 5.09 20.12
C GLY A 158 95.32 6.28 19.17
N ALA A 159 94.50 6.33 18.10
CA ALA A 159 94.42 7.45 17.16
C ALA A 159 93.45 8.56 17.62
N GLY A 160 92.84 8.42 18.81
CA GLY A 160 91.94 9.39 19.43
C GLY A 160 92.58 10.29 20.50
N GLN A 161 93.92 10.37 20.57
CA GLN A 161 94.64 11.41 21.35
C GLN A 161 95.29 12.44 20.43
#